data_AF-A0A7S2QBP4-F1
#
_entry.id   AF-A0A7S2QBP4-F1
#
_cell.length_a   1.000
_cell.length_b   1.000
_cell.length_c   1.000
_cell.angle_alpha   90.00
_cell.angle_beta   90.00
_cell.angle_gamma   90.00
#
_symmetry.space_group_name_H-M   'P 1'
#
loop_
_entity.id
_entity.type
_entity.pdbx_description
1 polymer ?
#
loop_
_entity_poly.entity_id
_entity_poly.type
_entity_poly.pdbx_seq_one_letter_code
_entity_poly.pdbx_strand_id
1 'polypeptide(L)'
;MIGLSAIVGSLLLTHVAVAIVWHRGDFRRRFSILAGTLGGLALSMLLSIVAFITAPMQCTSHPNGFKTMISNPAVVCWSSVSGSQHSTLLTTSVVLCLFPLFFLAWIAYAVRKTPQRINAGDIEFLRTHRFILIRFRLDCASFALLFTIRSVLIAVVPS
;
A
#
# COMPACT_ATOMS: atom_id res chain seq x y z
N MET A 1 8.96 -4.30 10.38
CA MET A 1 9.31 -3.39 9.26
C MET A 1 10.74 -3.59 8.73
N ILE A 2 11.74 -3.91 9.56
CA ILE A 2 13.16 -4.11 9.14
C ILE A 2 13.34 -5.23 8.09
N GLY A 3 12.62 -6.35 8.23
CA GLY A 3 12.69 -7.43 7.23
C GLY A 3 12.14 -7.03 5.86
N LEU A 4 11.22 -6.07 5.81
CA LEU A 4 10.50 -5.67 4.60
C LEU A 4 11.36 -4.71 3.76
N SER A 5 12.00 -3.75 4.41
CA SER A 5 13.01 -2.90 3.77
C SER A 5 14.21 -3.70 3.28
N ALA A 6 14.62 -4.74 4.03
CA ALA A 6 15.69 -5.64 3.60
C ALA A 6 15.34 -6.44 2.34
N ILE A 7 14.12 -6.97 2.24
CA ILE A 7 13.66 -7.71 1.05
C ILE A 7 13.54 -6.79 -0.17
N VAL A 8 12.96 -5.60 -0.01
CA VAL A 8 12.85 -4.62 -1.11
C VAL A 8 14.25 -4.15 -1.54
N GLY A 9 15.12 -3.88 -0.58
CA GLY A 9 16.51 -3.48 -0.83
C GLY A 9 17.31 -4.57 -1.56
N SER A 10 17.18 -5.84 -1.15
CA SER A 10 17.87 -6.95 -1.80
C SER A 10 17.34 -7.19 -3.22
N LEU A 11 16.03 -7.09 -3.45
CA LEU A 11 15.44 -7.17 -4.79
C LEU A 11 15.94 -6.07 -5.73
N LEU A 12 16.00 -4.82 -5.24
CA LEU A 12 16.51 -3.68 -5.99
C LEU A 12 18.00 -3.85 -6.32
N LEU A 13 18.82 -4.22 -5.32
CA LEU A 13 20.25 -4.48 -5.48
C LEU A 13 20.51 -5.59 -6.50
N THR A 14 19.77 -6.71 -6.40
CA THR A 14 19.94 -7.84 -7.31
C THR A 14 19.54 -7.45 -8.74
N HIS A 15 18.44 -6.70 -8.92
CA HIS A 15 18.04 -6.20 -10.23
C HIS A 15 19.04 -5.22 -10.84
N VAL A 16 19.58 -4.29 -10.04
CA VAL A 16 20.58 -3.30 -10.49
C VAL A 16 21.90 -4.00 -10.84
N ALA A 17 22.37 -4.91 -9.99
CA ALA A 17 23.60 -5.67 -10.22
C ALA A 17 23.50 -6.53 -11.49
N VAL A 18 22.41 -7.26 -11.68
CA VAL A 18 22.20 -8.08 -12.88
C VAL A 18 22.04 -7.20 -14.13
N ALA A 19 21.38 -6.05 -14.04
CA ALA A 19 21.23 -5.13 -15.17
C ALA A 19 22.57 -4.50 -15.62
N ILE A 20 23.45 -4.16 -14.67
CA ILE A 20 24.76 -3.59 -14.97
C ILE A 20 25.72 -4.68 -15.49
N VAL A 21 25.79 -5.83 -14.80
CA VAL A 21 26.80 -6.87 -15.08
C VAL A 21 26.46 -7.69 -16.34
N TRP A 22 25.18 -8.05 -16.54
CA TRP A 22 24.79 -8.95 -17.64
C TRP A 22 24.14 -8.25 -18.83
N HIS A 23 23.67 -7.01 -18.68
CA HIS A 23 22.84 -6.37 -19.71
C HIS A 23 23.38 -5.03 -20.22
N ARG A 24 24.64 -4.69 -19.92
CA ARG A 24 25.35 -3.50 -20.45
C ARG A 24 24.53 -2.20 -20.36
N GLY A 25 23.70 -2.05 -19.32
CA GLY A 25 22.93 -0.83 -19.09
C GLY A 25 21.62 -0.69 -19.87
N ASP A 26 21.05 -1.76 -20.44
CA ASP A 26 19.71 -1.70 -21.07
C ASP A 26 18.58 -1.69 -20.02
N PHE A 27 18.55 -0.61 -19.22
CA PHE A 27 17.65 -0.42 -18.08
C PHE A 27 16.18 -0.26 -18.50
N ARG A 28 15.93 0.38 -19.64
CA ARG A 28 14.58 0.80 -20.05
C ARG A 28 13.66 -0.39 -20.29
N ARG A 29 14.15 -1.42 -20.98
CA ARG A 29 13.38 -2.62 -21.32
C ARG A 29 13.11 -3.53 -20.11
N ARG A 30 13.96 -3.45 -19.09
CA ARG A 30 13.91 -4.26 -17.85
C ARG A 30 13.14 -3.56 -16.73
N PHE A 31 13.02 -2.24 -16.78
CA PHE A 31 12.21 -1.46 -15.85
C PHE A 31 10.76 -1.96 -15.79
N SER A 32 10.21 -2.40 -16.92
CA SER A 32 8.89 -3.04 -17.02
C SER A 32 8.75 -4.29 -16.13
N ILE A 33 9.81 -5.10 -16.01
CA ILE A 33 9.84 -6.28 -15.14
C ILE A 33 9.98 -5.88 -13.67
N LEU A 34 10.83 -4.88 -13.39
CA LEU A 34 11.01 -4.34 -12.04
C LEU A 34 9.71 -3.70 -11.52
N ALA A 35 9.06 -2.87 -12.33
CA ALA A 35 7.80 -2.23 -12.00
C ALA A 35 6.69 -3.27 -11.81
N GLY A 36 6.66 -4.34 -12.61
CA GLY A 36 5.72 -5.44 -12.44
C GLY A 36 5.92 -6.24 -11.16
N THR A 37 7.15 -6.55 -10.80
CA THR A 37 7.48 -7.27 -9.55
C THR A 37 7.25 -6.41 -8.31
N LEU A 38 7.67 -5.15 -8.35
CA LEU A 38 7.44 -4.18 -7.27
C LEU A 38 5.94 -3.91 -7.07
N GLY A 39 5.19 -3.77 -8.17
CA GLY A 39 3.73 -3.63 -8.12
C GLY A 39 3.03 -4.86 -7.55
N GLY A 40 3.49 -6.06 -7.88
CA GLY A 40 2.98 -7.31 -7.30
C GLY A 40 3.23 -7.42 -5.79
N LEU A 41 4.42 -7.02 -5.33
CA LEU A 41 4.76 -6.98 -3.90
C LEU A 41 3.97 -5.89 -3.15
N ALA A 42 3.85 -4.70 -3.73
CA ALA A 42 3.03 -3.64 -3.16
C ALA A 42 1.57 -4.09 -3.01
N LEU A 43 1.04 -4.81 -3.99
CA LEU A 43 -0.31 -5.35 -3.95
C LEU A 43 -0.51 -6.43 -2.88
N SER A 44 0.45 -7.35 -2.70
CA SER A 44 0.35 -8.38 -1.65
C SER A 44 0.44 -7.79 -0.24
N MET A 45 1.21 -6.72 -0.08
CA MET A 45 1.43 -6.04 1.19
C MET A 45 0.40 -4.95 1.50
N LEU A 46 -0.45 -4.60 0.54
CA LEU A 46 -1.41 -3.51 0.66
C LEU A 46 -2.29 -3.66 1.91
N LEU A 47 -2.78 -4.88 2.18
CA LEU A 47 -3.62 -5.13 3.35
C LEU A 47 -2.86 -4.93 4.67
N SER A 48 -1.60 -5.39 4.75
CA SER A 48 -0.75 -5.22 5.92
C SER A 48 -0.43 -3.74 6.18
N ILE A 49 -0.18 -2.98 5.11
CA ILE A 49 0.05 -1.53 5.17
C ILE A 49 -1.21 -0.83 5.69
N VAL A 50 -2.38 -1.15 5.14
CA VAL A 50 -3.66 -0.58 5.61
C VAL A 50 -3.90 -0.90 7.08
N ALA A 51 -3.72 -2.16 7.50
CA ALA A 51 -3.89 -2.57 8.90
C ALA A 51 -2.98 -1.78 9.86
N PHE A 52 -1.72 -1.57 9.46
CA PHE A 52 -0.76 -0.76 10.23
C PHE A 52 -1.19 0.71 10.32
N ILE A 53 -1.61 1.30 9.21
CA ILE A 53 -2.06 2.70 9.15
C ILE A 53 -3.29 2.92 10.01
N THR A 54 -4.21 1.96 10.08
CA THR A 54 -5.44 2.05 10.88
C THR A 54 -5.24 1.80 12.37
N ALA A 55 -4.10 1.24 12.79
CA ALA A 55 -3.87 0.84 14.18
C ALA A 55 -3.97 2.00 15.21
N PRO A 56 -3.50 3.23 14.93
CA PRO A 56 -3.63 4.37 15.86
C PRO A 56 -5.05 4.90 16.05
N MET A 57 -5.96 4.54 15.15
CA MET A 57 -7.36 4.96 15.23
C MET A 57 -8.19 4.04 16.14
N GLN A 58 -7.64 2.89 16.54
CA GLN A 58 -8.28 1.90 17.39
C GLN A 58 -7.95 2.15 18.86
N CYS A 59 -8.86 2.81 19.58
CA CYS A 59 -8.73 3.10 21.00
C CYS A 59 -9.80 2.36 21.80
N THR A 60 -9.42 1.69 22.88
CA THR A 60 -10.34 1.02 23.80
C THR A 60 -10.43 1.77 25.12
N SER A 61 -11.60 1.73 25.76
CA SER A 61 -11.85 2.41 27.04
C SER A 61 -11.60 1.46 28.20
N HIS A 62 -10.85 1.93 29.19
CA HIS A 62 -10.53 1.17 30.39
C HIS A 62 -11.37 1.65 31.59
N PRO A 63 -11.60 0.79 32.61
CA PRO A 63 -12.39 1.13 33.79
C PRO A 63 -11.80 2.26 34.65
N ASN A 64 -10.55 2.65 34.41
CA ASN A 64 -9.90 3.82 35.01
C ASN A 64 -10.31 5.16 34.35
N GLY A 65 -11.18 5.13 33.33
CA GLY A 65 -11.65 6.32 32.61
C GLY A 65 -10.72 6.78 31.47
N PHE A 66 -9.56 6.14 31.29
CA PHE A 66 -8.64 6.46 30.20
C PHE A 66 -8.92 5.59 28.97
N LYS A 67 -8.63 6.14 27.78
CA LYS A 67 -8.65 5.40 26.51
C LYS A 67 -7.23 5.14 26.06
N THR A 68 -6.88 3.93 25.66
CA THR A 68 -5.54 3.59 25.15
C THR A 68 -5.62 2.88 23.81
N MET A 69 -4.54 2.97 23.04
CA MET A 69 -4.44 2.32 21.74
C MET A 69 -4.39 0.79 21.92
N ILE A 70 -5.19 0.04 21.14
CA ILE A 70 -5.26 -1.43 21.26
C ILE A 70 -3.90 -2.08 20.97
N SER A 71 -3.18 -1.57 19.98
CA SER A 71 -1.87 -2.10 19.58
C SER A 71 -0.71 -1.70 20.50
N ASN A 72 -0.87 -0.66 21.32
CA ASN A 72 0.12 -0.23 22.30
C ASN A 72 -0.55 0.48 23.49
N PRO A 73 -0.80 -0.24 24.60
CA PRO A 73 -1.46 0.31 25.78
C PRO A 73 -0.70 1.47 26.45
N ALA A 74 0.59 1.64 26.17
CA ALA A 74 1.37 2.76 26.68
C ALA A 74 0.95 4.11 26.08
N VAL A 75 0.28 4.10 24.92
CA VAL A 75 -0.21 5.31 24.24
C VAL A 75 -1.66 5.56 24.66
N VAL A 76 -1.85 6.61 25.46
CA VAL A 76 -3.18 7.07 25.87
C VAL A 76 -3.77 7.97 24.78
N CYS A 77 -4.96 7.65 24.32
CA CYS A 77 -5.67 8.38 23.28
C CYS A 77 -6.26 9.68 23.82
N TRP A 78 -6.09 10.78 23.09
CA TRP A 78 -6.73 12.08 23.36
C TRP A 78 -6.50 12.67 24.77
N SER A 79 -5.46 12.24 25.47
CA SER A 79 -5.14 12.72 26.81
C SER A 79 -4.24 13.96 26.74
N SER A 80 -4.61 15.02 27.46
CA SER A 80 -3.80 16.23 27.62
C SER A 80 -2.55 16.03 28.48
N VAL A 81 -2.56 15.00 29.33
CA VAL A 81 -1.49 14.72 30.31
C VAL A 81 -0.34 13.94 29.67
N SER A 82 -0.65 13.06 28.73
CA SER A 82 0.30 12.16 28.08
C SER A 82 0.58 12.59 26.64
N GLY A 83 0.90 13.87 26.46
CA GLY A 83 1.62 14.42 25.30
C GLY A 83 1.00 14.24 23.90
N SER A 84 1.61 14.92 22.93
CA SER A 84 1.26 14.92 21.51
C SER A 84 1.57 13.62 20.75
N GLN A 85 1.85 12.52 21.47
CA GLN A 85 2.26 11.24 20.87
C GLN A 85 1.12 10.62 20.05
N HIS A 86 -0.09 10.57 20.61
CA HIS A 86 -1.27 10.04 19.90
C HIS A 86 -1.64 10.90 18.68
N SER A 87 -1.61 12.23 18.82
CA SER A 87 -1.88 13.14 17.70
C SER A 87 -0.85 13.00 16.58
N THR A 88 0.43 12.82 16.90
CA THR A 88 1.47 12.63 15.89
C THR A 88 1.25 11.32 15.12
N LEU A 89 0.96 10.23 15.84
CA LEU A 89 0.63 8.95 15.22
C LEU A 89 -0.60 9.07 14.31
N LEU A 90 -1.65 9.74 14.77
CA LEU A 90 -2.86 9.95 13.97
C LEU A 90 -2.58 10.76 12.69
N THR A 91 -1.85 11.87 12.79
CA THR A 91 -1.49 12.69 11.62
C THR A 91 -0.64 11.88 10.64
N THR A 92 0.35 11.11 11.13
CA THR A 92 1.17 10.26 10.24
C THR A 92 0.35 9.18 9.55
N SER A 93 -0.61 8.57 10.24
CA SER A 93 -1.55 7.61 9.64
C SER A 93 -2.39 8.22 8.53
N VAL A 94 -2.93 9.42 8.73
CA VAL A 94 -3.73 10.11 7.70
C VAL A 94 -2.90 10.37 6.44
N VAL A 95 -1.67 10.86 6.60
CA VAL A 95 -0.75 11.10 5.47
C VAL A 95 -0.39 9.79 4.77
N LEU A 96 -0.08 8.74 5.54
CA LEU A 96 0.25 7.42 4.99
C LEU A 96 -0.93 6.77 4.27
N CYS A 97 -2.16 7.11 4.61
CA CYS A 97 -3.37 6.62 3.94
C CYS A 97 -3.47 7.07 2.46
N LEU A 98 -2.79 8.16 2.09
CA LEU A 98 -2.71 8.60 0.70
C LEU A 98 -2.01 7.58 -0.21
N PHE A 99 -1.05 6.82 0.32
CA PHE A 99 -0.32 5.81 -0.44
C PHE A 99 -1.22 4.66 -0.96
N PRO A 100 -1.96 3.92 -0.11
CA PRO A 100 -2.86 2.89 -0.59
C PRO A 100 -3.98 3.45 -1.47
N LEU A 101 -4.46 4.68 -1.22
CA LEU A 101 -5.45 5.36 -2.08
C LEU A 101 -4.91 5.62 -3.49
N PHE A 102 -3.72 6.21 -3.59
CA PHE A 102 -3.06 6.46 -4.87
C PHE A 102 -2.78 5.16 -5.62
N PHE A 103 -2.28 4.14 -4.91
CA PHE A 103 -1.97 2.85 -5.52
C PHE A 103 -3.22 2.14 -6.06
N LEU A 104 -4.34 2.20 -5.34
CA LEU A 104 -5.62 1.68 -5.81
C LEU A 104 -6.16 2.46 -7.01
N ALA A 105 -6.08 3.78 -7.00
CA ALA A 105 -6.46 4.62 -8.13
C ALA A 105 -5.60 4.31 -9.38
N TRP A 106 -4.30 4.11 -9.21
CA TRP A 106 -3.39 3.69 -10.26
C TRP A 106 -3.77 2.33 -10.86
N ILE A 107 -4.07 1.34 -10.00
CA ILE A 107 -4.54 0.02 -10.46
C ILE A 107 -5.84 0.16 -11.24
N ALA A 108 -6.82 0.92 -10.73
CA ALA A 108 -8.09 1.12 -11.41
C ALA A 108 -7.91 1.78 -12.79
N TYR A 109 -7.04 2.78 -12.87
CA TYR A 109 -6.68 3.42 -14.14
C TYR A 109 -6.02 2.44 -15.12
N ALA A 110 -5.03 1.67 -14.66
CA ALA A 110 -4.32 0.68 -15.47
C ALA A 110 -5.28 -0.40 -16.02
N VAL A 111 -6.18 -0.90 -15.17
CA VAL A 111 -7.22 -1.86 -15.53
C VAL A 111 -8.12 -1.29 -16.61
N ARG A 112 -8.66 -0.07 -16.44
CA ARG A 112 -9.51 0.59 -17.46
C ARG A 112 -8.81 0.83 -18.80
N LYS A 113 -7.51 1.15 -18.77
CA LYS A 113 -6.72 1.40 -19.99
C LYS A 113 -6.26 0.12 -20.68
N THR A 114 -6.22 -1.01 -19.97
CA THR A 114 -5.74 -2.28 -20.52
C THR A 114 -6.51 -2.74 -21.77
N PRO A 115 -7.85 -2.80 -21.83
CA PRO A 115 -8.54 -3.31 -23.02
C PRO A 115 -8.20 -2.51 -24.29
N GLN A 116 -8.06 -1.18 -24.16
CA GLN A 116 -7.63 -0.32 -25.27
C GLN A 116 -6.20 -0.63 -25.73
N ARG A 117 -5.29 -0.91 -24.79
CA ARG A 117 -3.87 -1.20 -25.06
C ARG A 117 -3.64 -2.62 -25.60
N ILE A 118 -4.49 -3.58 -25.23
CA ILE A 118 -4.50 -4.93 -25.81
C ILE A 118 -4.83 -4.85 -27.30
N ASN A 119 -5.89 -4.11 -27.66
CA ASN A 119 -6.28 -3.93 -29.07
C ASN A 119 -5.21 -3.20 -29.90
N ALA A 120 -4.39 -2.36 -29.26
CA ALA A 120 -3.26 -1.68 -29.88
C ALA A 120 -1.97 -2.53 -29.98
N GLY A 121 -1.95 -3.76 -29.44
CA GLY A 121 -0.79 -4.65 -29.48
C GLY A 121 0.39 -4.21 -28.62
N ASP A 122 0.17 -3.38 -27.58
CA ASP A 122 1.23 -2.83 -26.73
C ASP A 122 1.74 -3.87 -25.71
N ILE A 123 2.65 -4.72 -26.16
CA ILE A 123 3.23 -5.81 -25.36
C ILE A 123 4.03 -5.29 -24.15
N GLU A 124 4.60 -4.09 -24.23
CA GLU A 124 5.40 -3.52 -23.15
C GLU A 124 4.50 -3.12 -21.97
N PHE A 125 3.38 -2.45 -22.25
CA PHE A 125 2.39 -2.11 -21.24
C PHE A 125 1.83 -3.36 -20.53
N LEU A 126 1.53 -4.41 -21.31
CA LEU A 126 1.01 -5.68 -20.78
C LEU A 126 2.02 -6.41 -19.91
N ARG A 127 3.31 -6.37 -20.27
CA ARG A 127 4.38 -6.98 -19.47
C ARG A 127 4.54 -6.27 -18.13
N THR A 128 4.48 -4.94 -18.11
CA THR A 128 4.59 -4.13 -16.88
C THR A 128 3.42 -4.35 -15.94
N HIS A 129 2.19 -4.40 -16.46
CA HIS A 129 0.98 -4.50 -15.64
C HIS A 129 0.48 -5.95 -15.47
N ARG A 130 1.26 -6.95 -15.88
CA ARG A 130 0.89 -8.38 -15.84
C ARG A 130 0.43 -8.83 -14.45
N PHE A 131 1.04 -8.30 -13.39
CA PHE A 131 0.66 -8.60 -12.00
C PHE A 131 -0.78 -8.20 -11.67
N ILE A 132 -1.28 -7.12 -12.28
CA ILE A 132 -2.65 -6.63 -12.10
C ILE A 132 -3.62 -7.50 -12.89
N LEU A 133 -3.27 -7.82 -14.14
CA LEU A 133 -4.14 -8.54 -15.07
C LEU A 133 -4.41 -9.99 -14.65
N ILE A 134 -3.45 -10.61 -13.96
CA ILE A 134 -3.62 -11.96 -13.39
C ILE A 134 -4.53 -11.91 -12.16
N ARG A 135 -4.53 -10.80 -11.40
CA ARG A 135 -5.14 -10.74 -10.07
C ARG A 135 -6.55 -10.14 -10.05
N PHE A 136 -6.86 -9.18 -10.92
CA PHE A 136 -8.14 -8.44 -10.87
C PHE A 136 -8.98 -8.65 -12.14
N ARG A 137 -10.26 -9.02 -11.94
CA ARG A 137 -11.30 -8.84 -12.96
C ARG A 137 -11.62 -7.36 -13.10
N LEU A 138 -11.71 -6.88 -14.34
CA LEU A 138 -12.03 -5.49 -14.71
C LEU A 138 -13.33 -4.95 -14.06
N ASP A 139 -14.25 -5.84 -13.71
CA ASP A 139 -15.58 -5.49 -13.18
C ASP A 139 -15.61 -5.14 -11.67
N CYS A 140 -14.54 -5.42 -10.92
CA CYS A 140 -14.54 -5.26 -9.45
C CYS A 140 -13.90 -3.95 -8.95
N ALA A 141 -13.52 -3.02 -9.83
CA ALA A 141 -12.87 -1.76 -9.42
C ALA A 141 -13.75 -0.90 -8.48
N SER A 142 -15.06 -0.92 -8.68
CA SER A 142 -16.04 -0.26 -7.81
C SER A 142 -16.09 -0.87 -6.40
N PHE A 143 -15.87 -2.19 -6.29
CA PHE A 143 -15.80 -2.90 -5.01
C PHE A 143 -14.55 -2.51 -4.20
N ALA A 144 -13.42 -2.27 -4.86
CA ALA A 144 -12.20 -1.81 -4.19
C ALA A 144 -12.39 -0.42 -3.57
N LEU A 145 -13.04 0.50 -4.30
CA LEU A 145 -13.35 1.84 -3.80
C LEU A 145 -14.28 1.78 -2.57
N LEU A 146 -15.32 0.95 -2.63
CA LEU A 146 -16.23 0.70 -1.50
C LEU A 146 -15.51 0.09 -0.30
N PHE A 147 -14.55 -0.82 -0.52
CA PHE A 147 -13.75 -1.41 0.54
C PHE A 147 -12.85 -0.37 1.23
N THR A 148 -12.22 0.52 0.48
CA THR A 148 -11.38 1.59 1.06
C THR A 148 -12.18 2.64 1.79
N ILE A 149 -13.33 3.04 1.24
CA ILE A 149 -14.28 3.93 1.94
C ILE A 149 -14.73 3.28 3.25
N ARG A 150 -15.06 1.97 3.22
CA ARG A 150 -15.38 1.22 4.43
C ARG A 150 -14.21 1.19 5.41
N SER A 151 -12.96 1.03 4.97
CA SER A 151 -11.78 1.07 5.85
C SER A 151 -11.58 2.42 6.53
N VAL A 152 -11.81 3.52 5.81
CA VAL A 152 -11.76 4.88 6.38
C VAL A 152 -12.92 5.10 7.36
N LEU A 153 -14.13 4.65 7.01
CA LEU A 153 -15.31 4.76 7.89
C LEU A 153 -15.16 3.93 9.17
N ILE A 154 -14.66 2.69 9.09
CA ILE A 154 -14.39 1.84 10.26
C ILE A 154 -13.32 2.47 11.16
N ALA A 155 -12.33 3.14 10.57
CA ALA A 155 -11.28 3.78 11.36
C ALA A 155 -11.76 5.03 12.12
N VAL A 156 -12.84 5.68 11.66
CA VAL A 156 -13.46 6.83 12.34
C VAL A 156 -14.47 6.40 13.40
N VAL A 157 -15.04 5.19 13.29
CA VAL A 157 -16.02 4.69 14.26
C VAL A 157 -15.26 4.01 15.42
N PRO A 158 -15.35 4.53 16.66
CA PRO A 158 -14.82 3.83 17.81
C PRO A 158 -15.62 2.54 18.03
N SER A 159 -14.94 1.39 17.93
CA SER A 159 -15.48 0.08 18.34
C SER A 159 -15.38 -0.12 19.84
#